data_AF-A0ABD0PRI7-F1
#
_entry.id   AF-A0ABD0PRI7-F1
#
_cell.length_a   1.000
_cell.length_b   1.000
_cell.length_c   1.000
_cell.angle_alpha   90.00
_cell.angle_beta   90.00
_cell.angle_gamma   90.00
#
_symmetry.space_group_name_H-M   'P 1'
#
loop_
_entity.id
_entity.type
_entity.pdbx_description
1 polymer ?
#
loop_
_entity_poly.entity_id
_entity_poly.type
_entity_poly.pdbx_seq_one_letter_code
_entity_poly.pdbx_strand_id
1 'polypeptide(L)' 'LAETDLARMQNYKSLITKVGRAKQMDPAVIAAIISRESRAGAALEGGWGDHGNAFGLMQV' A
#
# COMPACT_ATOMS: atom_id res chain seq x y z
N LEU A 1 6.52 6.88 9.83
CA LEU A 1 6.11 5.81 8.89
C LEU A 1 5.26 6.40 7.78
N ALA A 2 4.02 6.82 8.06
CA ALA A 2 3.13 7.37 7.03
C ALA A 2 3.68 8.62 6.30
N GLU A 3 4.28 9.57 7.03
CA GLU A 3 4.85 10.78 6.43
C GLU A 3 6.02 10.47 5.46
N THR A 4 6.91 9.57 5.86
CA THR A 4 8.04 9.14 5.02
C THR A 4 7.60 8.32 3.80
N ASP A 5 6.42 7.71 3.87
CA ASP A 5 5.87 6.90 2.79
C ASP A 5 4.95 7.73 1.87
N LEU A 6 4.59 8.96 2.26
CA LEU A 6 3.63 9.81 1.57
C LEU A 6 3.99 10.04 0.10
N ALA A 7 5.26 10.35 -0.19
CA ALA A 7 5.73 10.61 -1.55
C ALA A 7 5.51 9.40 -2.48
N ARG A 8 5.74 8.17 -1.98
CA ARG A 8 5.51 6.94 -2.73
C ARG A 8 4.02 6.60 -2.81
N MET A 9 3.28 6.86 -1.73
CA MET A 9 1.83 6.64 -1.67
C MET A 9 1.08 7.47 -2.71
N GLN A 10 1.57 8.67 -3.07
CA GLN A 10 0.95 9.49 -4.11
C GLN A 10 0.87 8.78 -5.47
N ASN A 11 1.85 7.91 -5.80
CA ASN A 11 1.84 7.13 -7.04
C ASN A 11 0.64 6.18 -7.13
N TYR A 12 0.09 5.78 -5.98
CA TYR A 12 -1.03 4.84 -5.89
C TYR A 12 -2.34 5.51 -5.47
N LYS A 13 -2.35 6.82 -5.18
CA LYS A 13 -3.51 7.53 -4.62
C LYS A 13 -4.78 7.37 -5.45
N SER A 14 -4.67 7.46 -6.78
CA SER A 14 -5.82 7.31 -7.69
C SER A 14 -6.43 5.90 -7.61
N LEU A 15 -5.58 4.87 -7.59
CA LEU A 15 -5.98 3.47 -7.46
C LEU A 15 -6.59 3.19 -6.07
N ILE A 16 -5.93 3.64 -5.01
CA ILE A 16 -6.40 3.50 -3.63
C ILE A 16 -7.77 4.17 -3.46
N THR A 17 -7.95 5.37 -4.01
CA THR A 17 -9.24 6.08 -3.97
C THR A 17 -10.32 5.35 -4.76
N LYS A 18 -9.98 4.82 -5.95
CA LYS A 18 -10.91 4.06 -6.78
C LYS A 18 -11.39 2.79 -6.07
N VAL A 19 -10.46 2.03 -5.48
CA VAL A 19 -10.78 0.79 -4.74
C VAL A 19 -11.57 1.09 -3.48
N GLY A 20 -11.18 2.11 -2.71
CA GLY A 20 -11.91 2.53 -1.52
C GLY A 20 -13.37 2.87 -1.83
N ARG A 21 -13.61 3.66 -2.89
CA ARG A 21 -14.98 3.95 -3.36
C ARG A 21 -15.74 2.69 -3.79
N ALA A 22 -15.11 1.82 -4.57
CA ALA A 22 -15.75 0.60 -5.07
C ALA A 22 -16.09 -0.41 -3.96
N LYS A 23 -15.36 -0.37 -2.84
CA LYS A 23 -15.55 -1.26 -1.69
C LYS A 23 -16.22 -0.58 -0.49
N GLN A 24 -16.68 0.66 -0.65
CA GLN A 24 -17.27 1.48 0.41
C GLN A 24 -16.38 1.57 1.67
N MET A 25 -15.07 1.65 1.45
CA MET A 25 -14.06 1.74 2.50
C MET A 25 -13.29 3.06 2.37
N ASP A 26 -12.91 3.64 3.50
CA ASP A 26 -12.10 4.85 3.49
C ASP A 26 -10.74 4.57 2.82
N PRO A 27 -10.38 5.30 1.73
CA PRO A 27 -9.07 5.18 1.10
C PRO A 27 -7.89 5.37 2.06
N ALA A 28 -8.07 6.13 3.14
CA ALA A 28 -7.03 6.33 4.15
C ALA A 28 -6.72 5.04 4.92
N VAL A 29 -7.70 4.15 5.13
CA VAL A 29 -7.47 2.84 5.77
C VAL A 29 -6.65 1.94 4.85
N ILE A 30 -6.95 1.91 3.55
CA ILE A 30 -6.14 1.19 2.56
C ILE A 30 -4.71 1.72 2.53
N ALA A 31 -4.54 3.04 2.50
CA ALA A 31 -3.22 3.68 2.51
C ALA A 31 -2.43 3.36 3.80
N ALA A 32 -3.11 3.32 4.96
CA ALA A 32 -2.50 2.94 6.23
C ALA A 32 -1.99 1.49 6.22
N ILE A 33 -2.78 0.55 5.69
CA ILE A 33 -2.36 -0.85 5.51
C ILE A 33 -1.13 -0.91 4.60
N ILE A 34 -1.16 -0.26 3.44
CA ILE A 34 -0.02 -0.26 2.51
C ILE A 34 1.26 0.34 3.15
N SER A 35 1.13 1.41 3.93
CA SER A 35 2.27 1.99 4.65
C SER A 35 2.83 1.02 5.69
N ARG A 36 1.97 0.30 6.41
CA ARG A 36 2.41 -0.69 7.40
C ARG A 36 3.07 -1.91 6.76
N GLU A 37 2.45 -2.49 5.73
CA GLU A 37 2.84 -3.77 5.15
C GLU A 37 4.08 -3.68 4.26
N SER A 38 4.18 -2.63 3.44
CA SER A 38 5.20 -2.57 2.40
C SER A 38 5.99 -1.27 2.37
N ARG A 39 5.72 -0.32 3.28
CA ARG A 39 6.27 1.05 3.23
C ARG A 39 5.98 1.71 1.87
N ALA A 40 4.77 1.52 1.36
CA ALA A 40 4.36 1.90 0.00
C ALA A 40 5.24 1.28 -1.11
N GLY A 41 5.60 0.00 -0.93
CA GLY A 41 6.44 -0.77 -1.84
C GLY A 41 7.95 -0.64 -1.62
N ALA A 42 8.42 0.20 -0.69
CA ALA A 42 9.85 0.39 -0.45
C ALA A 42 10.53 -0.78 0.28
N ALA A 43 9.75 -1.63 0.94
CA ALA A 43 10.25 -2.83 1.62
C ALA A 43 10.18 -4.10 0.76
N LEU A 44 9.81 -3.99 -0.52
CA LEU A 44 9.58 -5.13 -1.42
C LEU A 44 10.70 -5.30 -2.43
N GLU A 45 11.00 -6.54 -2.79
CA GLU A 45 11.91 -6.91 -3.88
C GLU A 45 11.10 -7.59 -4.99
N GLY A 46 10.97 -6.94 -6.15
CA GLY A 46 10.14 -7.46 -7.25
C GLY A 46 8.65 -7.63 -6.89
N GLY A 47 8.17 -6.91 -5.86
CA GLY A 47 6.81 -7.03 -5.35
C GLY A 47 6.63 -8.08 -4.24
N TRP A 48 7.68 -8.84 -3.92
CA TRP A 48 7.66 -9.84 -2.85
C TRP A 48 8.18 -9.24 -1.54
N GLY A 49 7.53 -9.64 -0.44
CA GLY A 49 8.01 -9.44 0.92
C GLY A 49 7.80 -10.70 1.75
N ASP A 50 7.95 -10.58 3.07
CA ASP A 50 7.91 -11.71 4.03
C ASP A 50 8.62 -12.98 3.55
N HIS A 51 9.89 -12.86 3.17
CA HIS A 51 10.71 -13.98 2.67
C HIS A 51 10.13 -14.70 1.44
N GLY A 52 9.33 -14.01 0.63
CA GLY A 52 8.69 -14.54 -0.56
C GLY A 52 7.31 -15.15 -0.33
N ASN A 53 6.73 -15.00 0.85
CA ASN A 53 5.41 -15.54 1.17
C ASN A 53 4.25 -14.58 0.84
N ALA A 54 4.54 -13.28 0.76
CA ALA A 54 3.52 -12.25 0.58
C ALA A 54 3.83 -11.36 -0.63
N PHE A 55 2.79 -10.96 -1.36
CA PHE A 55 2.94 -10.20 -2.60
C PHE A 55 2.17 -8.88 -2.61
N GLY A 56 2.79 -7.86 -3.22
CA GLY A 56 2.18 -6.58 -3.54
C GLY A 56 2.10 -5.60 -2.37
N LEU A 57 1.48 -4.45 -2.63
CA LEU A 57 1.46 -3.31 -1.69
C LEU A 57 0.79 -3.61 -0.35
N MET A 58 -0.15 -4.56 -0.32
CA MET A 58 -0.89 -4.98 0.86
C MET A 58 -0.44 -6.33 1.42
N GLN A 59 0.64 -6.93 0.87
CA GLN A 59 1.22 -8.19 1.35
C GLN A 59 0.17 -9.30 1.55
N VAL A 60 -0.53 -9.65 0.46
CA VAL A 60 -1.50 -10.75 0.42
C VAL A 60 -0.79 -12.09 0.40
#